data_AF-A0A9D8HKN8-F1
#
_entry.id   AF-A0A9D8HKN8-F1
#
_cell.length_a   1.000
_cell.length_b   1.000
_cell.length_c   1.000
_cell.angle_alpha   90.00
_cell.angle_beta   90.00
_cell.angle_gamma   90.00
#
_symmetry.space_group_name_H-M   'P 1'
#
loop_
_entity.id
_entity.type
_entity.pdbx_description
1 polymer ?
#
loop_
_entity_poly.entity_id
_entity_poly.type
_entity_poly.pdbx_seq_one_letter_code
_entity_poly.pdbx_strand_id
1 'polypeptide(L)' 'MRNISVAIATYNEEKNLKRCLESIAFWVDEIVIVDGSSTDKTVDIAKDFGAKVVITDNPLN' A
#
# COMPACT_ATOMS: atom_id res chain seq x y z
N MET A 1 -13.31 -16.02 14.12
CA MET A 1 -12.91 -15.81 12.71
C MET A 1 -11.43 -15.53 12.67
N ARG A 2 -10.74 -15.85 11.56
CA ARG A 2 -9.32 -15.49 11.36
C ARG A 2 -9.30 -14.24 10.50
N ASN A 3 -8.57 -13.22 10.93
CA ASN A 3 -8.40 -11.99 10.17
C ASN A 3 -7.12 -12.08 9.32
N ILE A 4 -7.16 -11.53 8.11
CA ILE A 4 -6.02 -11.46 7.20
C ILE A 4 -5.64 -10.00 6.98
N SER A 5 -4.41 -9.66 7.35
CA SER A 5 -3.77 -8.39 7.02
C SER A 5 -2.77 -8.59 5.89
N VAL A 6 -2.75 -7.68 4.92
CA VAL A 6 -1.74 -7.62 3.86
C VAL A 6 -0.88 -6.38 4.04
N ALA A 7 0.44 -6.57 4.08
CA ALA A 7 1.42 -5.50 4.09
C ALA A 7 2.13 -5.42 2.72
N ILE A 8 2.21 -4.22 2.14
CA ILE A 8 2.82 -3.97 0.83
C ILE A 8 3.86 -2.87 0.98
N ALA A 9 5.10 -3.16 0.60
CA ALA A 9 6.14 -2.13 0.47
C ALA A 9 5.99 -1.42 -0.88
N THR A 10 6.03 -0.09 -0.91
CA THR A 10 5.84 0.71 -2.13
C THR A 10 6.91 1.79 -2.27
N TYR A 11 7.25 2.14 -3.51
CA TYR A 11 8.03 3.34 -3.85
C TYR A 11 7.78 3.71 -5.31
N ASN A 12 7.07 4.82 -5.54
CA ASN A 12 6.65 5.29 -6.86
C ASN A 12 5.92 4.24 -7.73
N GLU A 13 4.87 3.63 -7.16
CA GLU A 13 4.06 2.56 -7.75
C GLU A 13 2.68 3.05 -8.25
N GLU A 14 2.52 4.33 -8.62
CA GLU A 14 1.21 4.87 -9.04
C GLU A 14 0.58 4.11 -10.22
N LYS A 15 1.42 3.49 -11.07
CA LYS A 15 0.98 2.74 -12.26
C LYS A 15 0.44 1.37 -11.94
N ASN A 16 0.84 0.76 -10.81
CA ASN A 16 0.53 -0.63 -10.49
C ASN A 16 -0.30 -0.79 -9.23
N LEU A 17 -0.14 0.11 -8.25
CA LEU A 17 -0.70 -0.05 -6.91
C LEU A 17 -2.22 -0.22 -6.96
N LYS A 18 -2.93 0.58 -7.77
CA LYS A 18 -4.39 0.48 -7.90
C LYS A 18 -4.84 -0.92 -8.31
N ARG A 19 -4.25 -1.49 -9.37
CA ARG A 19 -4.58 -2.84 -9.85
C ARG A 19 -4.29 -3.90 -8.78
N CYS A 20 -3.19 -3.73 -8.04
CA CYS A 20 -2.85 -4.62 -6.94
C CYS A 20 -3.92 -4.59 -5.84
N LEU A 21 -4.30 -3.39 -5.38
CA LEU A 21 -5.29 -3.21 -4.33
C LEU A 21 -6.69 -3.72 -4.75
N GLU A 22 -7.12 -3.46 -5.99
CA GLU A 22 -8.38 -3.99 -6.54
C GLU A 22 -8.46 -5.53 -6.47
N SER A 23 -7.32 -6.22 -6.64
CA SER A 23 -7.27 -7.68 -6.61
C SER A 23 -7.34 -8.30 -5.20
N ILE A 24 -7.09 -7.52 -4.14
CA ILE A 24 -7.03 -8.03 -2.77
C ILE A 24 -8.11 -7.46 -1.85
N ALA A 25 -8.63 -6.26 -2.14
CA ALA A 25 -9.52 -5.52 -1.25
C ALA A 25 -10.82 -6.24 -0.88
N PHE A 26 -11.27 -7.22 -1.68
CA PHE A 26 -12.54 -7.92 -1.44
C PHE A 26 -12.45 -9.07 -0.42
N TRP A 27 -11.25 -9.53 -0.05
CA TRP A 27 -11.07 -10.72 0.81
C TRP A 27 -10.13 -10.53 1.99
N VAL A 28 -9.54 -9.34 2.16
CA VAL A 28 -8.66 -9.01 3.29
C VAL A 28 -9.37 -8.09 4.27
N ASP A 29 -9.05 -8.22 5.56
CA ASP A 29 -9.62 -7.39 6.62
C ASP A 29 -8.85 -6.09 6.82
N GLU A 30 -7.56 -6.07 6.45
CA GLU A 30 -6.68 -4.92 6.63
C GLU A 30 -5.62 -4.84 5.53
N ILE A 31 -5.36 -3.62 5.06
CA ILE A 31 -4.26 -3.30 4.15
C ILE A 31 -3.34 -2.28 4.83
N VAL A 32 -2.05 -2.61 4.85
CA VAL A 32 -0.98 -1.72 5.34
C VAL A 32 -0.02 -1.45 4.19
N ILE A 33 0.16 -0.18 3.85
CA ILE A 33 1.16 0.29 2.90
C ILE A 33 2.37 0.81 3.67
N VAL A 34 3.54 0.27 3.38
CA VAL A 34 4.83 0.76 3.87
C VAL A 34 5.50 1.49 2.71
N ASP A 35 5.36 2.80 2.68
CA ASP A 35 5.80 3.62 1.57
C ASP A 35 7.20 4.20 1.80
N GLY A 36 8.11 3.95 0.87
CA GLY A 36 9.51 4.40 0.88
C GLY A 36 9.70 5.86 0.50
N SER A 37 8.78 6.75 0.91
CA SER A 37 8.75 8.17 0.54
C SER A 37 8.54 8.42 -0.95
N SER A 38 7.45 7.86 -1.49
CA SER A 38 7.01 8.10 -2.86
C SER A 38 6.75 9.58 -3.14
N THR A 39 7.11 10.02 -4.34
CA THR A 39 6.92 11.40 -4.83
C THR A 39 5.81 11.51 -5.87
N ASP A 40 5.20 10.38 -6.22
CA ASP A 40 4.09 10.26 -7.16
C ASP A 40 2.75 10.04 -6.41
N LYS A 41 1.71 9.58 -7.12
CA LYS A 41 0.37 9.38 -6.52
C LYS A 41 0.21 8.09 -5.70
N THR A 42 1.29 7.36 -5.42
CA THR A 42 1.23 6.07 -4.69
C THR A 42 0.49 6.18 -3.36
N VAL A 43 0.83 7.18 -2.55
CA VAL A 43 0.23 7.36 -1.21
C VAL A 43 -1.25 7.76 -1.31
N ASP A 44 -1.63 8.56 -2.30
CA ASP A 44 -3.02 8.95 -2.50
C ASP A 44 -3.87 7.74 -2.92
N ILE A 45 -3.36 6.93 -3.86
CA ILE A 45 -4.01 5.67 -4.26
C ILE A 45 -4.18 4.74 -3.06
N ALA A 46 -3.17 4.59 -2.20
CA ALA A 46 -3.28 3.78 -0.98
C ALA A 46 -4.42 4.24 -0.06
N LYS A 47 -4.51 5.55 0.17
CA LYS A 47 -5.54 6.17 1.04
C LYS A 47 -6.94 6.00 0.47
N ASP A 48 -7.11 6.08 -0.85
CA ASP A 48 -8.40 5.88 -1.51
C ASP A 48 -8.98 4.47 -1.27
N PHE A 49 -8.13 3.48 -0.99
CA PHE A 49 -8.52 2.12 -0.63
C PHE A 49 -8.70 1.91 0.88
N GLY A 50 -8.60 2.97 1.69
CA GLY A 50 -8.69 2.88 3.15
C GLY A 50 -7.49 2.19 3.80
N ALA A 51 -6.36 2.07 3.09
CA ALA A 51 -5.17 1.45 3.63
C ALA A 51 -4.52 2.30 4.73
N LYS A 52 -3.93 1.64 5.73
CA LYS A 52 -3.06 2.30 6.70
C LYS A 52 -1.71 2.55 6.04
N VAL A 53 -1.29 3.81 5.97
CA VAL A 53 0.00 4.17 5.33
C VAL A 53 1.04 4.50 6.40
N VAL A 54 2.19 3.84 6.33
CA VAL A 54 3.39 4.13 7.11
C VAL A 54 4.46 4.63 6.13
N ILE A 55 5.00 5.82 6.37
CA ILE A 55 6.10 6.37 5.58
C ILE A 55 7.42 5.96 6.23
N THR A 56 8.38 5.50 5.43
CA THR A 56 9.74 5.16 5.87
C THR A 56 10.78 5.66 4.87
N ASP A 57 11.99 5.89 5.36
CA ASP A 57 13.16 6.07 4.52
C ASP A 57 13.70 4.69 4.14
N ASN A 58 13.89 4.44 2.84
CA ASN A 58 14.60 3.24 2.40
C ASN A 58 16.10 3.46 2.61
N PRO A 59 16.80 2.56 3.34
CA PRO A 59 18.24 2.68 3.48
C PRO A 59 18.91 2.61 2.11
N LEU A 60 19.90 3.48 1.89
CA LEU A 60 20.81 3.34 0.76
C LEU A 60 21.59 2.05 1.01
N ASN A 61 21.31 1.03 0.20
CA ASN A 61 22.05 -0.24 0.20
C ASN A 61 23.55 0.01 -0.02
#